data_AF-A0A662HWA1-F1
#
_entry.id   AF-A0A662HWA1-F1
#
_cell.length_a   1.000
_cell.length_b   1.000
_cell.length_c   1.000
_cell.angle_alpha   90.00
_cell.angle_beta   90.00
_cell.angle_gamma   90.00
#
_symmetry.space_group_name_H-M   'P 1'
#
loop_
_entity.id
_entity.type
_entity.pdbx_description
1 polymer ?
#
loop_
_entity_poly.entity_id
_entity_poly.type
_entity_poly.pdbx_seq_one_letter_code
_entity_poly.pdbx_strand_id
1 'polypeptide(L)'
;MSLPPEVFGAQMKKWVAMQKQFLESLNKAEKDLKDADRLELVLASRVAFQHVITTAQAFDKWLQDPFIVGHMPKHMLEEVREKIWKILKELVELDIAHTSEFAEHIEKLARENKLNPLLYKSSKKESEGPRLSI
;
A
#
# COMPACT_ATOMS: atom_id res chain seq x y z
N MET A 1 -20.87 3.53 26.67
CA MET A 1 -21.73 4.73 26.70
C MET A 1 -21.49 5.47 25.39
N SER A 2 -22.50 5.56 24.53
CA SER A 2 -22.40 6.27 23.24
C SER A 2 -22.30 7.78 23.47
N LEU A 3 -21.51 8.47 22.64
CA LEU A 3 -21.35 9.92 22.72
C LEU A 3 -22.67 10.64 22.41
N PRO A 4 -22.92 11.84 22.97
CA PRO A 4 -24.04 12.68 22.54
C PRO A 4 -23.97 12.98 21.03
N PRO A 5 -25.11 13.06 20.32
CA PRO A 5 -25.13 13.27 18.86
C PRO A 5 -24.33 14.51 18.40
N GLU A 6 -24.37 15.59 19.18
CA GLU A 6 -23.64 16.83 18.88
C GLU A 6 -22.12 16.64 18.96
N VAL A 7 -21.66 15.90 19.97
CA VAL A 7 -20.24 15.58 20.16
C VAL A 7 -19.77 14.65 19.05
N PHE A 8 -20.58 13.66 18.67
CA PHE A 8 -20.31 12.76 17.56
C PHE A 8 -20.19 13.53 16.23
N GLY A 9 -21.15 14.42 15.94
CA GLY A 9 -21.12 15.27 14.75
C GLY A 9 -19.89 16.19 14.70
N ALA A 10 -19.48 16.76 15.83
CA ALA A 10 -18.27 17.56 15.92
C ALA A 10 -17.00 16.74 15.66
N GLN A 11 -16.92 15.50 16.17
CA GLN A 11 -15.81 14.59 15.90
C GLN A 11 -15.73 14.22 14.41
N MET A 12 -16.86 13.96 13.76
CA MET A 12 -16.90 13.69 12.31
C MET A 12 -16.39 14.89 11.51
N LYS A 13 -16.83 16.12 11.85
CA LYS A 13 -16.35 17.34 11.19
C LYS A 13 -14.83 17.53 11.37
N LYS A 14 -14.31 17.28 12.57
CA LYS A 14 -12.87 17.33 12.84
C LYS A 14 -12.10 16.30 12.01
N TRP A 15 -12.61 15.07 11.93
CA TRP A 15 -12.01 14.03 11.11
C TRP A 15 -11.95 14.43 9.64
N VAL A 16 -13.05 14.93 9.08
CA VAL A 16 -13.09 15.42 7.68
C VAL A 16 -12.08 16.56 7.46
N ALA A 17 -11.95 17.50 8.40
CA ALA A 17 -10.98 18.59 8.29
C ALA A 17 -9.53 18.07 8.23
N MET A 18 -9.19 17.08 9.07
CA MET A 18 -7.87 16.45 9.05
C MET A 18 -7.60 15.73 7.72
N GLN A 19 -8.60 15.02 7.17
CA GLN A 19 -8.44 14.34 5.87
C GLN A 19 -8.23 15.33 4.71
N LYS A 20 -8.92 16.47 4.72
CA LYS A 20 -8.74 17.53 3.71
C LYS A 20 -7.33 18.13 3.76
N GLN A 21 -6.85 18.48 4.95
CA GLN A 21 -5.50 19.00 5.14
C GLN A 21 -4.43 17.98 4.69
N PHE A 22 -4.68 16.70 4.97
CA PHE A 22 -3.79 15.64 4.54
C PHE A 22 -3.77 15.48 3.01
N LEU A 23 -4.94 15.54 2.36
CA LEU A 23 -5.04 15.49 0.90
C LEU A 23 -4.27 16.65 0.23
N GLU A 24 -4.35 17.85 0.78
CA GLU A 24 -3.55 18.99 0.29
C GLU A 24 -2.04 18.71 0.39
N SER A 25 -1.61 18.08 1.48
CA SER A 25 -0.21 17.70 1.69
C SER A 25 0.26 16.65 0.67
N LEU A 26 -0.58 15.65 0.37
CA LEU A 26 -0.30 14.63 -0.65
C LEU A 26 -0.15 15.26 -2.04
N ASN A 27 -1.07 16.15 -2.42
CA ASN A 27 -1.03 16.83 -3.73
C ASN A 27 0.22 17.71 -3.90
N LYS A 28 0.77 18.23 -2.80
CA LYS A 28 2.03 18.98 -2.82
C LYS A 28 3.22 18.02 -3.00
N ALA A 29 3.28 16.97 -2.18
CA ALA A 29 4.34 15.98 -2.25
C ALA A 29 4.43 15.31 -3.62
N GLU A 30 3.30 14.99 -4.26
CA GLU A 30 3.26 14.41 -5.61
C GLU A 30 3.92 15.32 -6.67
N LYS A 31 3.76 16.64 -6.55
CA LYS A 31 4.38 17.60 -7.48
C LYS A 31 5.89 17.64 -7.33
N ASP A 32 6.39 17.45 -6.12
CA ASP A 32 7.81 17.47 -5.80
C ASP A 32 8.53 16.19 -6.31
N LEU A 33 7.79 15.14 -6.69
CA LEU A 33 8.33 13.87 -7.19
C LEU A 33 8.62 13.84 -8.71
N LYS A 34 8.36 14.92 -9.45
CA LYS A 34 8.53 14.93 -10.92
C LYS A 34 9.95 14.63 -11.39
N ASP A 35 10.94 15.05 -10.61
CA ASP A 35 12.36 14.88 -10.92
C ASP A 35 13.04 13.92 -9.91
N ALA A 36 12.26 13.09 -9.22
CA ALA A 36 12.75 12.23 -8.15
C ALA A 36 13.72 11.15 -8.66
N ASP A 37 14.81 10.93 -7.92
CA ASP A 37 15.71 9.83 -8.17
C ASP A 37 15.11 8.48 -7.76
N ARG A 38 15.81 7.38 -8.08
CA ARG A 38 15.33 6.02 -7.79
C ARG A 38 15.06 5.79 -6.29
N LEU A 39 15.90 6.31 -5.40
CA LEU A 39 15.72 6.13 -3.96
C LEU A 39 14.52 6.95 -3.47
N GLU A 40 14.38 8.18 -3.96
CA GLU A 40 13.25 9.06 -3.65
C GLU A 40 11.91 8.44 -4.08
N LEU A 41 11.84 7.87 -5.29
CA LEU A 41 10.65 7.15 -5.77
C LEU A 41 10.28 5.97 -4.86
N VAL A 42 11.27 5.18 -4.41
CA VAL A 42 11.03 4.07 -3.48
C VAL A 42 10.53 4.58 -2.13
N LEU A 43 11.15 5.61 -1.57
CA LEU A 43 10.74 6.17 -0.28
C LEU A 43 9.34 6.76 -0.34
N ALA A 44 9.05 7.54 -1.38
CA ALA A 44 7.74 8.13 -1.62
C ALA A 44 6.66 7.05 -1.74
N SER A 45 6.92 6.00 -2.51
CA SER A 45 5.99 4.87 -2.66
C SER A 45 5.71 4.19 -1.32
N ARG A 46 6.74 3.94 -0.50
CA ARG A 46 6.59 3.34 0.84
C ARG A 46 5.76 4.22 1.77
N VAL A 47 5.96 5.53 1.73
CA VAL A 47 5.18 6.50 2.50
C VAL A 47 3.72 6.49 2.04
N ALA A 48 3.47 6.48 0.73
CA ALA A 48 2.12 6.37 0.17
C ALA A 48 1.41 5.09 0.63
N PHE A 49 2.08 3.93 0.55
CA PHE A 49 1.53 2.67 1.05
C PHE A 49 1.21 2.72 2.54
N GLN A 50 2.09 3.30 3.37
CA GLN A 50 1.82 3.44 4.80
C GLN A 50 0.57 4.28 5.05
N HIS A 51 0.37 5.36 4.30
CA HIS A 51 -0.83 6.18 4.39
C HIS A 51 -2.08 5.48 3.91
N VAL A 52 -2.01 4.71 2.81
CA VAL A 52 -3.12 3.87 2.35
C VAL A 52 -3.53 2.89 3.44
N ILE A 53 -2.57 2.17 4.04
CA ILE A 53 -2.82 1.21 5.12
C ILE A 53 -3.49 1.90 6.32
N THR A 54 -2.93 3.01 6.81
CA THR A 54 -3.47 3.71 7.96
C THR A 54 -4.87 4.27 7.70
N THR A 55 -5.12 4.81 6.50
CA THR A 55 -6.43 5.34 6.10
C THR A 55 -7.46 4.23 6.00
N ALA A 56 -7.12 3.11 5.35
CA ALA A 56 -7.99 1.94 5.24
C ALA A 56 -8.34 1.37 6.63
N GLN A 57 -7.36 1.25 7.53
CA GLN A 57 -7.59 0.78 8.90
C GLN A 57 -8.48 1.73 9.71
N ALA A 58 -8.31 3.05 9.57
CA ALA A 58 -9.17 4.01 10.25
C ALA A 58 -10.61 3.93 9.73
N PHE A 59 -10.77 3.75 8.42
CA PHE A 59 -12.08 3.64 7.79
C PHE A 59 -12.79 2.31 8.12
N ASP A 60 -12.06 1.19 8.15
CA ASP A 60 -12.56 -0.10 8.63
C ASP A 60 -13.06 -0.01 10.08
N LYS A 61 -12.28 0.59 10.98
CA LYS A 61 -12.72 0.84 12.37
C LYS A 61 -13.97 1.70 12.45
N TRP A 62 -14.09 2.72 11.59
CA TRP A 62 -15.28 3.56 11.52
C TRP A 62 -16.52 2.77 11.07
N LEU A 63 -16.37 1.85 10.11
CA LEU A 63 -17.45 0.92 9.70
C LEU A 63 -17.79 -0.14 10.75
N GLN A 64 -16.93 -0.36 11.75
CA GLN A 64 -17.21 -1.25 12.89
C GLN A 64 -17.97 -0.53 14.02
N ASP A 65 -18.11 0.79 13.99
CA ASP A 65 -18.83 1.55 15.01
C ASP A 65 -20.35 1.23 14.92
N PRO A 66 -20.96 0.68 15.99
CA PRO A 66 -22.38 0.32 15.98
C PRO A 66 -23.31 1.51 15.73
N PHE A 67 -22.91 2.72 16.12
CA PHE A 67 -23.69 3.94 15.88
C PHE A 67 -23.70 4.27 14.38
N ILE A 68 -22.55 4.13 13.70
CA ILE A 68 -22.45 4.28 12.25
C ILE A 68 -23.28 3.23 11.54
N VAL A 69 -23.06 1.94 11.84
CA VAL A 69 -23.77 0.85 11.16
C VAL A 69 -25.27 0.91 11.39
N GLY A 70 -25.71 1.28 12.60
CA GLY A 70 -27.12 1.36 12.96
C GLY A 70 -27.88 2.53 12.32
N HIS A 71 -27.20 3.61 11.93
CA HIS A 71 -27.87 4.83 11.41
C HIS A 71 -27.50 5.18 9.97
N MET A 72 -26.49 4.53 9.38
CA MET A 72 -26.08 4.82 8.00
C MET A 72 -27.12 4.30 7.00
N PRO A 73 -27.62 5.16 6.09
CA PRO A 73 -28.49 4.72 5.00
C PRO A 73 -27.78 3.72 4.08
N LYS A 74 -28.53 2.74 3.57
CA LYS A 74 -28.02 1.69 2.67
C LYS A 74 -27.25 2.24 1.47
N HIS A 75 -27.73 3.31 0.83
CA HIS A 75 -27.08 3.87 -0.36
C HIS A 75 -25.66 4.38 -0.06
N MET A 76 -25.39 4.90 1.15
CA MET A 76 -24.04 5.30 1.55
C MET A 76 -23.11 4.09 1.70
N LEU A 77 -23.62 2.98 2.26
CA LEU A 77 -22.87 1.73 2.36
C LEU A 77 -22.59 1.12 0.98
N GLU A 78 -23.55 1.20 0.06
CA GLU A 78 -23.38 0.73 -1.32
C GLU A 78 -22.28 1.52 -2.05
N GLU A 79 -22.28 2.85 -1.91
CA GLU A 79 -21.22 3.71 -2.46
C GLU A 79 -19.85 3.37 -1.86
N VAL A 80 -19.76 3.29 -0.53
CA VAL A 80 -18.53 2.92 0.17
C VAL A 80 -17.99 1.58 -0.33
N ARG A 81 -18.86 0.56 -0.42
CA ARG A 81 -18.50 -0.77 -0.94
C ARG A 81 -17.95 -0.65 -2.36
N GLU A 82 -18.67 0.02 -3.26
CA GLU A 82 -18.24 0.13 -4.66
C GLU A 82 -16.85 0.77 -4.78
N LYS A 83 -16.60 1.88 -4.06
CA LYS A 83 -15.31 2.58 -4.11
C LYS A 83 -14.17 1.77 -3.50
N ILE A 84 -14.37 1.14 -2.35
CA ILE A 84 -13.33 0.30 -1.72
C ILE A 84 -12.98 -0.89 -2.61
N TRP A 85 -13.99 -1.55 -3.20
CA TRP A 85 -13.74 -2.66 -4.12
C TRP A 85 -12.97 -2.24 -5.36
N LYS A 86 -13.21 -1.03 -5.88
CA LYS A 86 -12.43 -0.48 -6.98
C LYS A 86 -10.96 -0.28 -6.58
N ILE A 87 -10.71 0.38 -5.44
CA ILE A 87 -9.34 0.60 -4.92
C ILE A 87 -8.62 -0.73 -4.69
N LEU A 88 -9.29 -1.73 -4.11
CA LEU A 88 -8.72 -3.06 -3.88
C LEU A 88 -8.30 -3.73 -5.19
N LYS A 89 -9.15 -3.68 -6.22
CA LYS A 89 -8.82 -4.25 -7.53
C LYS A 89 -7.63 -3.53 -8.16
N GLU A 90 -7.64 -2.21 -8.17
CA GLU A 90 -6.53 -1.41 -8.71
C GLU A 90 -5.20 -1.73 -8.00
N LEU A 91 -5.24 -1.92 -6.68
CA LEU A 91 -4.06 -2.29 -5.89
C LEU A 91 -3.53 -3.68 -6.24
N VAL A 92 -4.42 -4.65 -6.41
CA VAL A 92 -4.05 -6.03 -6.78
C VAL A 92 -3.54 -6.09 -8.22
N GLU A 93 -4.16 -5.35 -9.13
CA GLU A 93 -3.71 -5.23 -10.52
C GLU A 93 -2.31 -4.59 -10.61
N LEU A 94 -2.06 -3.54 -9.82
CA LEU A 94 -0.74 -2.91 -9.70
C LEU A 94 0.33 -3.90 -9.21
N ASP A 95 0.02 -4.68 -8.17
CA ASP A 95 0.91 -5.70 -7.62
C ASP A 95 1.24 -6.76 -8.66
N ILE A 96 0.22 -7.34 -9.29
CA ILE A 96 0.39 -8.36 -10.34
C ILE A 96 1.27 -7.82 -11.47
N ALA A 97 0.96 -6.62 -11.98
CA ALA A 97 1.67 -6.05 -13.12
C ALA A 97 3.16 -5.85 -12.82
N HIS A 98 3.49 -5.15 -11.73
CA HIS A 98 4.88 -4.78 -11.45
C HIS A 98 5.70 -5.91 -10.85
N THR A 99 5.11 -6.81 -10.06
CA THR A 99 5.84 -7.99 -9.57
C THR A 99 6.18 -8.94 -10.71
N SER A 100 5.26 -9.15 -11.66
CA SER A 100 5.52 -9.97 -12.85
C SER A 100 6.58 -9.33 -13.76
N GLU A 101 6.43 -8.04 -14.06
CA GLU A 101 7.40 -7.28 -14.86
C GLU A 101 8.81 -7.33 -14.24
N PHE A 102 8.90 -7.16 -12.93
CA PHE A 102 10.19 -7.23 -12.24
C PHE A 102 10.77 -8.65 -12.22
N ALA A 103 9.94 -9.69 -12.11
CA ALA A 103 10.38 -11.07 -12.23
C ALA A 103 11.02 -11.34 -13.60
N GLU A 104 10.36 -10.94 -14.69
CA GLU A 104 10.90 -11.05 -16.06
C GLU A 104 12.20 -10.27 -16.23
N HIS A 105 12.28 -9.07 -15.64
CA HIS A 105 13.48 -8.26 -15.66
C HIS A 105 14.66 -8.94 -14.95
N ILE A 106 14.43 -9.54 -13.77
CA ILE A 106 15.45 -10.29 -13.03
C ILE A 106 15.93 -11.51 -13.82
N GLU A 107 15.03 -12.26 -14.45
CA GLU A 107 15.40 -13.40 -15.29
C GLU A 107 16.26 -12.97 -16.48
N LYS A 108 15.95 -11.82 -17.10
CA LYS A 108 16.79 -11.24 -18.15
C LYS A 108 18.18 -10.88 -17.63
N LEU A 109 18.28 -10.18 -16.50
CA LEU A 109 19.57 -9.84 -15.89
C LEU A 109 20.39 -11.08 -15.51
N ALA A 110 19.73 -12.15 -15.06
CA ALA A 110 20.37 -13.42 -14.73
C ALA A 110 20.99 -14.06 -15.98
N ARG A 111 20.24 -14.15 -17.08
CA ARG A 111 20.73 -14.66 -18.38
C ARG A 111 21.90 -13.84 -18.92
N GLU A 112 21.89 -12.53 -18.69
CA GLU A 112 22.94 -11.60 -19.13
C GLU A 112 24.15 -11.52 -18.16
N ASN A 113 24.17 -12.27 -17.06
CA ASN A 113 25.17 -12.16 -15.98
C ASN A 113 25.36 -10.73 -15.43
N LYS A 114 24.27 -9.94 -15.39
CA LYS A 114 24.26 -8.54 -14.92
C LYS A 114 23.71 -8.37 -13.49
N LEU A 115 23.31 -9.46 -12.84
CA LEU A 115 22.91 -9.40 -11.43
C LEU A 115 24.12 -9.10 -10.54
N ASN A 116 23.90 -8.33 -9.47
CA ASN A 116 24.96 -8.04 -8.49
C ASN A 116 25.18 -9.23 -7.55
N PRO A 117 26.33 -9.92 -7.59
CA PRO A 117 26.58 -11.16 -6.85
C PRO A 117 26.59 -10.99 -5.33
N LEU A 118 26.69 -9.76 -4.82
CA LEU A 118 26.55 -9.48 -3.38
C LEU A 118 25.09 -9.51 -2.91
N LEU A 119 24.13 -9.34 -3.83
CA LEU A 119 22.70 -9.23 -3.54
C LEU A 119 21.92 -10.51 -3.83
N TYR A 120 22.54 -11.53 -4.44
CA TYR A 120 21.92 -12.84 -4.64
C TYR A 120 22.92 -13.96 -4.34
N LYS A 121 22.50 -14.94 -3.53
CA LYS A 121 23.27 -16.18 -3.39
C LYS A 121 23.09 -16.99 -4.66
N SER A 122 24.14 -17.09 -5.48
CA SER A 122 24.14 -18.07 -6.55
C SER A 122 24.09 -19.45 -5.89
N SER A 123 23.06 -20.24 -6.18
CA SER A 123 23.08 -21.68 -5.92
C SER A 123 24.06 -22.34 -6.91
N LYS A 124 25.34 -21.95 -6.89
CA LYS A 124 26.37 -22.83 -7.39
C LYS A 124 26.29 -24.05 -6.50
N LYS A 125 25.72 -25.13 -7.05
CA LYS A 125 25.84 -26.48 -6.50
C LYS A 125 27.27 -26.61 -5.99
N GLU A 126 27.43 -26.79 -4.68
CA GLU A 126 28.59 -27.48 -4.17
C GLU A 126 28.62 -28.81 -4.94
N SER A 127 29.51 -28.92 -5.92
CA SER A 127 29.88 -30.25 -6.39
C SER A 127 30.40 -30.94 -5.14
N GLU A 128 29.70 -31.95 -4.65
CA GLU A 128 30.22 -32.87 -3.67
C GLU A 128 31.57 -33.36 -4.21
N GLY A 129 32.65 -32.75 -3.70
CA GLY A 129 33.99 -33.26 -3.90
C GLY A 129 34.06 -34.66 -3.31
N PRO A 130 34.92 -35.55 -3.84
CA PRO A 130 34.90 -36.95 -3.44
C PRO A 130 35.07 -37.03 -1.92
N ARG A 131 34.09 -37.63 -1.23
CA ARG A 131 34.29 -38.02 0.16
C ARG A 131 35.40 -39.06 0.16
N LEU A 132 36.60 -38.67 0.58
CA LEU A 132 37.63 -39.62 0.93
C LEU A 132 37.13 -40.40 2.14
N SER A 133 36.74 -41.64 1.89
CA SER A 133 36.51 -42.64 2.92
C SER A 133 37.84 -42.93 3.60
N ILE A 134 37.98 -42.53 4.86
CA ILE A 134 38.98 -43.07 5.79
C ILE A 134 38.22 -43.59 7.00
#